data_AF-A0A0D0B8E9-F1
#
_entry.id   AF-A0A0D0B8E9-F1
#
_cell.length_a   1.000
_cell.length_b   1.000
_cell.length_c   1.000
_cell.angle_alpha   90.00
_cell.angle_beta   90.00
_cell.angle_gamma   90.00
#
_symmetry.space_group_name_H-M   'P 1'
#
loop_
_entity.id
_entity.type
_entity.pdbx_description
1 polymer ?
#
loop_
_entity_poly.entity_id
_entity_poly.type
_entity_poly.pdbx_seq_one_letter_code
_entity_poly.pdbx_strand_id
1 'polypeptide(L)'
;MYQVSAATFLSALGITDQPVFGLVVNGTVGAITMAWKTNDQIYVMERNVQHYDIRDPLQALQFVSILRRLASYGVKLHTELLKGRLAISDVKWSKFHQREEDKQRQKEEEEAEKKKQN
;
A
#
# COMPACT_ATOMS: atom_id res chain seq x y z
N MET A 1 -6.08 0.80 -6.69
CA MET A 1 -5.61 2.21 -6.64
C MET A 1 -5.39 2.73 -5.22
N TYR A 2 -6.37 2.68 -4.29
CA TYR A 2 -6.19 3.18 -2.91
C TYR A 2 -5.11 2.46 -2.08
N GLN A 3 -4.94 1.15 -2.28
CA GLN A 3 -3.96 0.33 -1.53
C GLN A 3 -2.52 0.70 -1.87
N VAL A 4 -2.26 0.98 -3.15
CA VAL A 4 -0.95 1.42 -3.66
C VAL A 4 -0.58 2.76 -3.04
N SER A 5 -1.52 3.70 -2.99
CA SER A 5 -1.31 4.99 -2.33
C SER A 5 -1.03 4.85 -0.83
N ALA A 6 -1.78 3.99 -0.14
CA ALA A 6 -1.55 3.71 1.28
C ALA A 6 -0.20 3.02 1.53
N ALA A 7 0.20 2.05 0.70
CA ALA A 7 1.51 1.40 0.81
C ALA A 7 2.66 2.39 0.55
N THR A 8 2.47 3.32 -0.40
CA THR A 8 3.43 4.41 -0.67
C THR A 8 3.54 5.36 0.51
N PHE A 9 2.40 5.73 1.11
CA PHE A 9 2.37 6.56 2.32
C PHE A 9 3.09 5.90 3.50
N LEU A 10 2.82 4.61 3.76
CA LEU A 10 3.52 3.86 4.80
C LEU A 10 5.03 3.81 4.54
N SER A 11 5.44 3.60 3.29
CA SER A 11 6.86 3.64 2.91
C SER A 11 7.49 5.01 3.12
N ALA A 12 6.76 6.11 2.88
CA ALA A 12 7.25 7.46 3.15
C ALA A 12 7.46 7.73 4.65
N LEU A 13 6.74 7.01 5.52
CA LEU A 13 6.96 7.00 6.97
C LEU A 13 8.09 6.05 7.40
N GLY A 14 8.79 5.41 6.46
CA GLY A 14 9.82 4.41 6.75
C GLY A 14 9.27 3.01 7.07
N ILE A 15 7.97 2.76 6.84
CA ILE A 15 7.33 1.46 7.05
C ILE A 15 7.31 0.71 5.71
N THR A 16 8.29 -0.16 5.51
CA THR A 16 8.32 -1.09 4.37
C THR A 16 7.76 -2.45 4.77
N ASP A 17 7.46 -3.29 3.78
CA ASP A 17 6.98 -4.67 3.97
C ASP A 17 5.66 -4.82 4.73
N GLN A 18 4.96 -3.72 4.98
CA GLN A 18 3.65 -3.73 5.60
C GLN A 18 2.57 -4.01 4.53
N PRO A 19 1.82 -5.11 4.65
CA PRO A 19 0.71 -5.36 3.75
C PRO A 19 -0.44 -4.39 4.04
N VAL A 20 -0.96 -3.79 2.99
CA VAL A 20 -2.19 -3.02 2.94
C VAL A 20 -3.24 -3.86 2.26
N PHE A 21 -4.25 -4.26 3.01
CA PHE A 21 -5.38 -4.99 2.49
C PHE A 21 -6.49 -4.04 2.04
N GLY A 22 -7.28 -4.46 1.08
CA GLY A 22 -8.58 -3.85 0.85
C GLY A 22 -9.57 -4.85 0.32
N LEU A 23 -10.81 -4.37 0.24
CA LEU A 23 -11.96 -5.18 -0.08
C LEU A 23 -12.64 -4.60 -1.31
N VAL A 24 -12.80 -5.43 -2.34
CA VAL A 24 -13.58 -5.12 -3.52
C VAL A 24 -14.90 -5.88 -3.38
N VAL A 25 -16.03 -5.19 -3.51
CA VAL A 25 -17.36 -5.79 -3.34
C VAL A 25 -18.23 -5.53 -4.56
N ASN A 26 -19.04 -6.51 -4.91
CA ASN A 26 -20.15 -6.41 -5.84
C ASN A 26 -21.36 -7.12 -5.23
N GLY A 27 -22.23 -6.35 -4.57
CA GLY A 27 -23.36 -6.89 -3.81
C GLY A 27 -22.88 -7.81 -2.69
N THR A 28 -23.23 -9.09 -2.77
CA THR A 28 -22.88 -10.11 -1.75
C THR A 28 -21.53 -10.80 -2.02
N VAL A 29 -20.92 -10.55 -3.18
CA VAL A 29 -19.64 -11.15 -3.54
C VAL A 29 -18.52 -10.16 -3.23
N GLY A 30 -17.56 -10.60 -2.41
CA GLY A 30 -16.40 -9.82 -2.01
C GLY A 30 -15.08 -10.52 -2.35
N ALA A 31 -14.04 -9.72 -2.57
CA ALA A 31 -12.69 -10.18 -2.90
C ALA A 31 -11.67 -9.36 -2.10
N ILE A 32 -10.72 -10.04 -1.45
CA ILE A 32 -9.67 -9.38 -0.66
C ILE A 32 -8.44 -9.19 -1.55
N THR A 33 -8.01 -7.95 -1.71
CA THR A 33 -6.81 -7.57 -2.44
C THR A 33 -5.75 -7.06 -1.47
N MET A 34 -4.48 -7.16 -1.87
CA MET A 34 -3.34 -6.78 -1.03
C MET A 34 -2.28 -6.06 -1.85
N ALA A 35 -1.70 -5.01 -1.29
CA ALA A 35 -0.51 -4.37 -1.82
C ALA A 35 0.52 -4.11 -0.72
N TRP A 36 1.81 -4.17 -1.06
CA TRP A 36 2.89 -3.78 -0.17
C TRP A 36 4.05 -3.20 -0.99
N LYS A 37 4.90 -2.42 -0.33
CA LYS A 37 6.11 -1.88 -0.95
C LYS A 37 7.35 -2.50 -0.29
N THR A 38 8.25 -3.04 -1.10
CA THR A 38 9.56 -3.52 -0.66
C THR A 38 10.63 -3.15 -1.68
N ASN A 39 11.84 -2.80 -1.23
CA ASN A 39 12.97 -2.42 -2.10
C ASN A 39 12.58 -1.44 -3.23
N ASP A 40 11.83 -0.41 -2.87
CA ASP A 40 11.28 0.63 -3.75
C ASP A 40 10.26 0.17 -4.82
N GLN A 41 9.92 -1.12 -4.85
CA GLN A 41 8.92 -1.69 -5.75
C GLN A 41 7.60 -1.95 -5.04
N ILE A 42 6.49 -1.69 -5.75
CA ILE A 42 5.14 -1.95 -5.26
C ILE A 42 4.67 -3.28 -5.83
N TYR A 43 4.33 -4.20 -4.93
CA TYR A 43 3.74 -5.48 -5.24
C TYR A 43 2.24 -5.41 -5.01
N VAL A 44 1.47 -5.91 -5.96
CA VAL A 44 0.00 -5.95 -5.90
C VAL A 44 -0.44 -7.39 -6.16
N MET A 45 -1.12 -7.97 -5.18
CA MET A 45 -1.74 -9.28 -5.28
C MET A 45 -3.21 -9.12 -5.68
N GLU A 46 -3.43 -9.09 -7.00
CA GLU A 46 -4.76 -9.09 -7.61
C GLU A 46 -5.01 -10.33 -8.50
N ARG A 47 -3.96 -11.00 -8.97
CA ARG A 47 -4.11 -12.22 -9.79
C ARG A 47 -4.48 -13.40 -8.89
N ASN A 48 -5.58 -14.08 -9.22
CA ASN A 48 -6.15 -15.23 -8.49
C ASN A 48 -6.75 -14.90 -7.11
N VAL A 49 -7.34 -13.72 -6.97
CA VAL A 49 -8.06 -13.38 -5.73
C VAL A 49 -9.28 -14.29 -5.57
N GLN A 50 -9.35 -14.95 -4.43
CA GLN A 50 -10.51 -15.75 -4.03
C GLN A 50 -11.70 -14.82 -3.79
N HIS A 51 -12.82 -15.18 -4.39
CA HIS A 51 -14.10 -14.52 -4.16
C HIS A 51 -14.85 -15.24 -3.05
N TYR A 52 -15.57 -14.48 -2.24
CA TYR A 52 -16.41 -14.96 -1.16
C TYR A 52 -17.83 -14.42 -1.37
N ASP A 53 -18.80 -15.30 -1.59
CA ASP A 53 -20.21 -14.94 -1.55
C ASP A 53 -20.73 -15.11 -0.11
N ILE A 54 -21.08 -14.00 0.55
CA ILE A 54 -21.55 -14.04 1.93
C ILE A 54 -22.95 -14.66 2.08
N ARG A 55 -23.66 -14.93 0.98
CA ARG A 55 -24.94 -15.67 1.02
C ARG A 55 -24.74 -17.16 1.30
N ASP A 56 -23.57 -17.69 0.94
CA ASP A 56 -23.19 -19.06 1.29
C ASP A 56 -22.59 -19.06 2.70
N PRO A 57 -23.21 -19.74 3.69
CA PRO A 57 -22.72 -19.76 5.06
C PRO A 57 -21.28 -20.25 5.19
N LEU A 58 -20.83 -21.17 4.32
CA LEU A 58 -19.46 -21.68 4.34
C LEU A 58 -18.47 -20.61 3.89
N GLN A 59 -18.76 -19.92 2.79
CA GLN A 59 -17.93 -18.84 2.29
C GLN A 59 -17.93 -17.63 3.23
N ALA A 60 -19.07 -17.32 3.86
CA ALA A 60 -19.15 -16.30 4.89
C ALA A 60 -18.24 -16.63 6.09
N LEU A 61 -18.25 -17.88 6.56
CA LEU A 61 -17.37 -18.32 7.65
C LEU A 61 -15.88 -18.25 7.26
N GLN A 62 -15.54 -18.66 6.03
CA GLN A 62 -14.17 -18.54 5.49
C GLN A 62 -13.73 -17.08 5.44
N PHE A 63 -14.58 -16.19 4.94
CA PHE A 63 -14.33 -14.76 4.86
C PHE A 63 -14.06 -14.16 6.24
N VAL A 64 -14.94 -14.40 7.22
CA VAL A 64 -14.76 -13.90 8.61
C VAL A 64 -13.47 -14.46 9.24
N SER A 65 -13.14 -15.72 8.99
CA SER A 65 -11.91 -16.33 9.48
C SER A 65 -10.66 -15.64 8.94
N ILE A 66 -10.70 -15.19 7.68
CA ILE A 66 -9.62 -14.43 7.06
C ILE A 66 -9.53 -13.02 7.66
N LEU A 67 -10.66 -12.33 7.87
CA LEU A 67 -10.66 -10.99 8.47
C LEU A 67 -9.93 -10.97 9.82
N ARG A 68 -10.09 -12.01 10.65
CA ARG A 68 -9.34 -12.15 11.90
C ARG A 68 -7.83 -12.23 11.67
N ARG A 69 -7.38 -12.94 10.63
CA ARG A 69 -5.95 -13.00 10.26
C ARG A 69 -5.45 -11.63 9.79
N LEU A 70 -6.24 -10.92 8.99
CA LEU A 70 -5.90 -9.57 8.53
C LEU A 70 -5.76 -8.59 9.69
N ALA A 71 -6.65 -8.67 10.68
CA ALA A 71 -6.61 -7.81 11.87
C ALA A 71 -5.28 -7.92 12.65
N SER A 72 -4.64 -9.09 12.64
CA SER A 72 -3.33 -9.28 13.31
C SER A 72 -2.23 -8.39 12.72
N TYR A 73 -2.26 -8.12 11.41
CA TYR A 73 -1.32 -7.20 10.76
C TYR A 73 -1.57 -5.75 11.18
N GLY A 74 -2.84 -5.36 11.35
CA GLY A 74 -3.21 -4.03 11.85
C GLY A 74 -2.74 -3.80 13.29
N VAL A 75 -2.91 -4.79 14.17
CA VAL A 75 -2.42 -4.72 15.56
C VAL A 75 -0.89 -4.58 15.60
N LYS A 76 -0.18 -5.35 14.77
CA LYS A 76 1.28 -5.27 14.67
C LYS A 76 1.71 -3.87 14.21
N LEU A 77 1.10 -3.36 13.14
CA LEU A 77 1.39 -2.02 12.63
C LEU A 77 1.13 -0.93 13.69
N HIS A 78 -0.01 -0.98 14.37
CA HIS A 78 -0.36 -0.03 15.42
C HIS A 78 0.64 -0.06 16.58
N THR A 79 1.12 -1.25 16.93
CA THR A 79 2.15 -1.41 17.97
C THR A 79 3.49 -0.79 17.54
N GLU A 80 3.91 -0.97 16.28
CA GLU A 80 5.13 -0.36 15.75
C GLU A 80 5.01 1.18 15.64
N LEU A 81 3.83 1.69 15.27
CA LEU A 81 3.52 3.13 15.27
C LEU A 81 3.66 3.74 16.68
N LEU A 82 3.04 3.13 17.69
CA LEU A 82 3.06 3.63 19.06
C LEU A 82 4.42 3.53 19.75
N LYS A 83 5.27 2.58 19.34
CA LYS A 83 6.63 2.44 19.87
C LYS A 83 7.58 3.56 19.45
N GLY A 84 7.12 4.56 18.69
CA GLY A 84 7.91 5.76 18.38
C GLY A 84 9.10 5.51 17.45
N ARG A 85 9.15 4.36 16.76
CA ARG A 85 10.16 4.09 15.71
C ARG A 85 9.97 4.91 14.45
N LEU A 86 8.84 5.62 14.36
CA LEU A 86 8.57 6.53 13.28
C LEU A 86 9.10 7.88 13.70
N ALA A 87 10.32 8.16 13.24
CA ALA A 87 10.60 9.52 12.83
C ALA A 87 9.58 9.82 11.72
N ILE A 88 8.39 10.31 12.10
CA ILE A 88 7.60 11.13 11.21
C ILE A 88 8.55 12.28 10.93
N SER A 89 9.33 12.14 9.87
CA SER A 89 10.23 13.19 9.44
C SER A 89 9.37 14.44 9.30
N ASP A 90 9.87 15.60 9.70
CA ASP A 90 9.20 16.89 9.52
C ASP A 90 8.87 17.23 8.05
N VAL A 91 9.14 16.30 7.12
CA VAL A 91 8.72 16.33 5.73
C VAL A 91 7.20 16.43 5.65
N LYS A 92 6.77 17.66 5.46
CA LYS A 92 5.38 18.08 5.28
C LYS A 92 4.90 17.58 3.91
N TRP A 93 4.49 16.32 3.85
CA TRP A 93 3.88 15.70 2.67
C TRP A 93 2.65 16.51 2.26
N SER A 94 2.81 17.32 1.22
CA SER A 94 1.79 18.21 0.67
C SER A 94 1.83 18.13 -0.86
N LYS A 95 0.72 18.49 -1.51
CA LYS A 95 0.67 18.61 -2.99
C LYS A 95 1.79 19.51 -3.56
N PHE A 96 2.28 20.44 -2.75
CA PHE A 96 3.40 21.31 -3.13
C PHE A 96 4.71 20.53 -3.18
N HIS A 97 5.00 19.72 -2.16
CA HIS A 97 6.21 18.90 -2.11
C HIS A 97 6.27 17.87 -3.25
N GLN A 98 5.12 17.25 -3.56
CA GLN A 98 5.00 16.33 -4.70
C GLN A 98 5.32 16.99 -6.05
N ARG A 99 4.84 18.23 -6.26
CA ARG A 99 5.15 18.99 -7.49
C ARG A 99 6.62 19.34 -7.61
N GLU A 100 7.31 19.58 -6.50
CA GLU A 100 8.74 19.87 -6.51
C GLU A 100 9.54 18.60 -6.81
N GLU A 101 9.22 17.46 -6.19
CA GLU A 101 9.85 16.16 -6.51
C GLU A 101 9.66 15.77 -7.98
N ASP A 102 8.48 15.98 -8.56
CA ASP A 102 8.22 15.68 -9.98
C ASP A 102 9.03 16.57 -10.92
N LYS A 103 9.19 17.86 -10.60
CA LYS A 103 10.08 18.75 -11.36
C LYS A 103 11.54 18.33 -11.26
N GLN A 104 11.94 17.82 -10.09
CA GLN A 104 13.31 17.38 -9.86
C GLN A 104 13.64 16.12 -10.66
N ARG A 105 12.73 15.15 -10.69
CA ARG A 105 12.82 13.98 -11.56
C ARG A 105 12.90 14.34 -13.04
N GLN A 106 12.07 15.26 -13.52
CA GLN A 106 12.10 15.71 -14.91
C GLN A 106 13.45 16.35 -15.28
N LYS A 107 14.03 17.16 -14.38
CA LYS A 107 15.35 17.76 -14.59
C LYS A 107 16.48 16.71 -14.65
N GLU A 108 16.42 15.70 -13.79
CA GLU A 108 17.39 14.61 -13.78
C GLU A 108 17.30 13.75 -15.04
N GLU A 109 16.09 13.50 -15.54
CA GLU A 109 15.86 12.81 -16.82
C GLU A 109 16.41 13.61 -18.01
N GLU A 110 16.16 14.92 -18.05
CA GLU A 110 16.69 15.81 -19.09
C GLU A 110 18.23 15.91 -19.06
N GLU A 111 18.86 15.96 -17.89
CA GLU A 111 20.32 15.93 -17.77
C GLU A 111 20.91 14.59 -18.18
N ALA A 112 20.23 13.48 -17.88
CA ALA A 112 20.66 12.15 -18.29
C ALA A 112 20.57 11.96 -19.81
N GLU A 113 19.57 12.55 -20.48
CA GLU A 113 19.47 12.53 -21.94
C GLU A 113 20.54 13.40 -22.60
N LYS A 114 20.82 14.59 -22.07
CA LYS A 114 21.89 15.46 -22.58
C LYS A 114 23.28 14.82 -22.46
N LYS A 115 23.53 14.06 -21.40
CA LYS A 115 24.79 13.30 -21.21
C LYS A 115 24.94 12.10 -22.15
N LYS A 116 23.87 11.64 -22.80
CA LYS A 116 23.93 10.55 -23.81
C LYS A 116 24.15 11.05 -25.24
N GLN A 117 24.00 12.36 -25.48
CA GLN A 117 24.16 12.99 -26.80
C GLN A 117 25.52 13.66 -27.01
N ASN A 118 26.35 13.76 -25.96
CA ASN A 118 27.77 14.14 -26.01
C ASN A 118 28.66 12.91 -25.86
#